data_AF-A0A812UI80-F1
#
_entry.id   AF-A0A812UI80-F1
#
_cell.length_a   1.000
_cell.length_b   1.000
_cell.length_c   1.000
_cell.angle_alpha   90.00
_cell.angle_beta   90.00
_cell.angle_gamma   90.00
#
_symmetry.space_group_name_H-M   'P 1'
#
loop_
_entity.id
_entity.type
_entity.pdbx_description
1 polymer ?
#
loop_
_entity_poly.entity_id
_entity_poly.type
_entity_poly.pdbx_seq_one_letter_code
_entity_poly.pdbx_strand_id
1 'polypeptide(L)'
;MCGNDWSQACGAESEEAILAVNVALCLPRLLRFCLMVKQGAALDGFVFEVRGACYCSDLGSFALTVRRVLMGISAGDPSGTDCFNAGIDRRGWYFQFAREPFFVTTFAPCYGSSHPRYQYNQHSESCFILLQPEESFLRHDLPPDKPRSATNWEQPVDVRDRIRANFRRHGREYRIPETTSYPPADFIVAPMDALHDSPVQFWERIRAVVLLQQHRAW
;
A
#
# COMPACT_ATOMS: atom_id res chain seq x y z
N MET A 1 -11.65 -7.77 -9.42
CA MET A 1 -10.68 -7.71 -8.32
C MET A 1 -10.46 -9.13 -7.81
N CYS A 2 -9.21 -9.51 -7.54
CA CYS A 2 -8.86 -10.80 -6.92
C CYS A 2 -8.31 -10.55 -5.51
N GLY A 3 -8.27 -11.56 -4.66
CA GLY A 3 -7.64 -11.42 -3.34
C GLY A 3 -7.19 -12.75 -2.73
N ASN A 4 -6.71 -12.69 -1.49
CA ASN A 4 -6.35 -13.86 -0.70
C ASN A 4 -7.54 -14.44 0.06
N ASP A 5 -7.45 -15.73 0.39
CA ASP A 5 -8.31 -16.35 1.40
C ASP A 5 -7.52 -16.39 2.71
N TRP A 6 -7.86 -15.53 3.66
CA TRP A 6 -7.22 -15.54 4.97
C TRP A 6 -7.57 -16.83 5.72
N SER A 7 -6.55 -17.58 6.11
CA SER A 7 -6.66 -18.79 6.90
C SER A 7 -6.08 -18.55 8.29
N GLN A 8 -6.85 -18.86 9.33
CA GLN A 8 -6.27 -19.08 10.65
C GLN A 8 -5.60 -20.45 10.61
N ALA A 9 -4.33 -20.50 10.24
CA ALA A 9 -3.61 -21.74 10.06
C ALA A 9 -3.67 -22.58 11.34
N CYS A 10 -4.29 -23.77 11.27
CA CYS A 10 -4.27 -24.74 12.37
C CYS A 10 -2.81 -25.09 12.68
N GLY A 11 -2.32 -24.70 13.86
CA GLY A 11 -0.97 -25.03 14.34
C GLY A 11 0.09 -23.94 14.19
N ALA A 12 -0.24 -22.73 13.70
CA ALA A 12 0.67 -21.60 13.80
C ALA A 12 0.76 -21.10 15.25
N GLU A 13 1.96 -21.08 15.82
CA GLU A 13 2.18 -20.76 17.23
C GLU A 13 2.28 -19.24 17.49
N SER A 14 2.31 -18.41 16.45
CA SER A 14 2.40 -16.95 16.56
C SER A 14 1.73 -16.21 15.40
N GLU A 15 1.32 -14.97 15.64
CA GLU A 15 0.78 -14.05 14.62
C GLU A 15 1.75 -13.84 13.45
N GLU A 16 3.06 -13.88 13.71
CA GLU A 16 4.06 -13.77 12.64
C GLU A 16 4.05 -15.00 11.73
N ALA A 17 3.91 -16.20 12.30
CA ALA A 17 3.78 -17.43 11.53
C ALA A 17 2.47 -17.46 10.74
N ILE A 18 1.36 -16.98 11.33
CA ILE A 18 0.06 -16.86 10.64
C ILE A 18 0.19 -15.95 9.41
N LEU A 19 0.80 -14.77 9.58
CA LEU A 19 0.98 -13.84 8.47
C LEU A 19 1.84 -14.44 7.36
N ALA A 20 2.97 -15.05 7.71
CA ALA A 20 3.87 -15.67 6.74
C ALA A 20 3.20 -16.80 5.95
N VAL A 21 2.42 -17.66 6.61
CA VAL A 21 1.64 -18.72 5.96
C VAL A 21 0.61 -18.12 4.99
N ASN A 22 -0.12 -17.08 5.39
CA ASN A 22 -1.10 -16.44 4.53
C ASN A 22 -0.47 -15.74 3.31
N VAL A 23 0.72 -15.16 3.47
CA VAL A 23 1.50 -14.63 2.35
C VAL A 23 1.85 -15.75 1.38
N ALA A 24 2.39 -16.88 1.88
CA ALA A 24 2.75 -18.02 1.04
C ALA A 24 1.54 -18.62 0.29
N LEU A 25 0.40 -18.78 0.96
CA LEU A 25 -0.85 -19.26 0.36
C LEU A 25 -1.41 -18.32 -0.71
N CYS A 26 -1.07 -17.03 -0.65
CA CYS A 26 -1.49 -16.04 -1.62
C CYS A 26 -0.67 -16.08 -2.93
N LEU A 27 0.60 -16.49 -2.89
CA LEU A 27 1.52 -16.39 -4.03
C LEU A 27 1.00 -17.04 -5.32
N PRO A 28 0.43 -18.27 -5.31
CA PRO A 28 -0.08 -18.89 -6.55
C PRO A 28 -1.23 -18.08 -7.17
N ARG A 29 -2.05 -17.42 -6.35
CA ARG A 29 -3.16 -16.57 -6.82
C ARG A 29 -2.65 -15.26 -7.39
N LEU A 30 -1.67 -14.63 -6.74
CA LEU A 30 -1.03 -13.43 -7.27
C LEU A 30 -0.32 -13.73 -8.59
N LEU A 31 0.36 -14.87 -8.71
CA LEU A 31 0.96 -15.31 -9.97
C LEU A 31 -0.09 -15.51 -11.06
N ARG A 32 -1.19 -16.19 -10.74
CA ARG A 32 -2.31 -16.34 -11.67
C ARG A 32 -2.87 -14.99 -12.10
N PHE A 33 -3.00 -14.04 -11.17
CA PHE A 33 -3.43 -12.67 -11.45
C PHE A 33 -2.48 -12.00 -12.47
N CYS A 34 -1.16 -12.04 -12.26
CA CYS A 34 -0.19 -11.48 -13.20
C CYS A 34 -0.27 -12.14 -14.58
N LEU A 35 -0.40 -13.46 -14.64
CA LEU A 35 -0.55 -14.20 -15.90
C LEU A 35 -1.82 -13.78 -16.65
N MET A 36 -2.93 -13.57 -15.94
CA MET A 36 -4.18 -13.11 -16.55
C MET A 36 -4.06 -11.66 -17.05
N VAL A 37 -3.46 -10.76 -16.27
CA VAL A 37 -3.19 -9.37 -16.70
C VAL A 37 -2.35 -9.36 -17.98
N LYS A 38 -1.27 -10.14 -18.01
CA LYS A 38 -0.39 -10.28 -19.19
C LYS A 38 -1.11 -10.86 -20.42
N GLN A 39 -2.13 -11.69 -20.21
CA GLN A 39 -2.99 -12.22 -21.27
C GLN A 39 -4.08 -11.23 -21.73
N GLY A 40 -4.11 -10.01 -21.18
CA GLY A 40 -5.05 -8.97 -21.54
C GLY A 40 -6.37 -9.00 -20.75
N ALA A 41 -6.44 -9.76 -19.64
CA ALA A 41 -7.61 -9.70 -18.78
C ALA A 41 -7.79 -8.30 -18.18
N ALA A 42 -9.03 -7.80 -18.17
CA ALA A 42 -9.39 -6.50 -17.59
C ALA A 42 -9.45 -6.58 -16.05
N LEU A 43 -8.30 -6.82 -15.42
CA LEU A 43 -8.13 -6.90 -13.97
C LEU A 43 -7.38 -5.66 -13.45
N ASP A 44 -8.03 -4.87 -12.60
CA ASP A 44 -7.47 -3.58 -12.13
C ASP A 44 -6.73 -3.66 -10.80
N GLY A 45 -6.79 -4.80 -10.11
CA GLY A 45 -6.05 -4.97 -8.87
C GLY A 45 -6.28 -6.29 -8.12
N PHE A 46 -5.32 -6.56 -7.26
CA PHE A 46 -5.27 -7.67 -6.33
C PHE A 46 -5.24 -7.13 -4.89
N VAL A 47 -6.12 -7.60 -4.02
CA VAL A 47 -6.19 -7.18 -2.62
C VAL A 47 -5.66 -8.28 -1.71
N PHE A 48 -4.69 -7.95 -0.87
CA PHE A 48 -4.30 -8.76 0.26
C PHE A 48 -4.93 -8.19 1.53
N GLU A 49 -5.88 -8.91 2.10
CA GLU A 49 -6.46 -8.63 3.41
C GLU A 49 -5.61 -9.32 4.49
N VAL A 50 -5.23 -8.55 5.51
CA VAL A 50 -4.64 -9.07 6.75
C VAL A 50 -5.69 -8.99 7.84
N ARG A 51 -5.99 -10.10 8.52
CA ARG A 51 -6.99 -10.13 9.60
C ARG A 51 -6.34 -10.35 10.96
N GLY A 52 -6.66 -9.49 11.91
CA GLY A 52 -6.16 -9.48 13.28
C GLY A 52 -5.85 -8.06 13.73
N ALA A 53 -6.39 -7.65 14.88
CA ALA A 53 -6.20 -6.29 15.41
C ALA A 53 -4.72 -5.95 15.62
N CYS A 54 -3.89 -6.92 16.00
CA CYS A 54 -2.44 -6.76 16.23
C CYS A 54 -1.68 -6.28 14.99
N TYR A 55 -2.21 -6.48 13.78
CA TYR A 55 -1.54 -6.09 12.55
C TYR A 55 -1.78 -4.64 12.16
N CYS A 56 -2.76 -3.96 12.77
CA CYS A 56 -3.21 -2.65 12.31
C CYS A 56 -3.86 -1.78 13.40
N SER A 57 -3.57 -2.07 14.67
CA SER A 57 -4.04 -1.29 15.83
C SER A 57 -3.54 0.15 15.84
N ASP A 58 -2.34 0.35 15.30
CA ASP A 58 -1.65 1.64 15.21
C ASP A 58 -0.78 1.68 13.95
N LEU A 59 -0.28 2.87 13.62
CA LEU A 59 0.52 3.09 12.40
C LEU A 59 1.82 2.27 12.37
N GLY A 60 2.48 2.05 13.52
CA GLY A 60 3.73 1.31 13.59
C GLY A 60 3.52 -0.18 13.32
N SER A 61 2.52 -0.77 13.99
CA SER A 61 2.08 -2.15 13.75
C SER A 61 1.64 -2.35 12.30
N PHE A 62 0.88 -1.40 11.75
CA PHE A 62 0.47 -1.42 10.34
C PHE A 62 1.64 -1.35 9.35
N ALA A 63 2.57 -0.42 9.56
CA ALA A 63 3.77 -0.29 8.71
C ALA A 63 4.60 -1.58 8.72
N LEU A 64 4.79 -2.20 9.89
CA LEU A 64 5.50 -3.47 10.02
C LEU A 64 4.76 -4.62 9.30
N THR A 65 3.43 -4.66 9.38
CA THR A 65 2.61 -5.62 8.65
C THR A 65 2.78 -5.47 7.15
N VAL A 66 2.64 -4.25 6.61
CA VAL A 66 2.83 -3.97 5.17
C VAL A 66 4.21 -4.39 4.71
N ARG A 67 5.25 -4.06 5.50
CA ARG A 67 6.63 -4.49 5.25
C ARG A 67 6.75 -6.00 5.14
N ARG A 68 6.22 -6.75 6.13
CA ARG A 68 6.27 -8.22 6.17
C ARG A 68 5.55 -8.85 4.98
N VAL A 69 4.38 -8.34 4.63
CA VAL A 69 3.61 -8.84 3.47
C VAL A 69 4.37 -8.61 2.18
N LEU A 70 4.81 -7.38 1.90
CA LEU A 70 5.50 -7.05 0.65
C LEU A 70 6.86 -7.77 0.54
N MET A 71 7.60 -7.90 1.64
CA MET A 71 8.83 -8.70 1.66
C MET A 71 8.56 -10.17 1.39
N GLY A 72 7.53 -10.76 2.02
CA GLY A 72 7.19 -12.16 1.79
C GLY A 72 6.72 -12.41 0.35
N ILE A 73 5.97 -11.48 -0.25
CA ILE A 73 5.61 -11.53 -1.67
C ILE A 73 6.87 -11.44 -2.55
N SER A 74 7.77 -10.49 -2.28
CA SER A 74 9.00 -10.35 -3.06
C SER A 74 9.92 -11.57 -2.93
N ALA A 75 10.01 -12.18 -1.74
CA ALA A 75 10.79 -13.40 -1.54
C ALA A 75 10.21 -14.61 -2.30
N GLY A 76 8.90 -14.58 -2.54
CA GLY A 76 8.18 -15.58 -3.33
C GLY A 76 8.11 -15.26 -4.83
N ASP A 77 8.78 -14.22 -5.32
CA ASP A 77 8.71 -13.82 -6.72
C ASP A 77 9.38 -14.86 -7.63
N PRO A 78 8.64 -15.54 -8.54
CA PRO A 78 9.20 -16.53 -9.45
C PRO A 78 10.20 -15.96 -10.45
N SER A 79 10.26 -14.63 -10.62
CA SER A 79 11.26 -13.98 -11.46
C SER A 79 12.66 -13.93 -10.83
N GLY A 80 12.77 -14.21 -9.52
CA GLY A 80 14.00 -14.09 -8.75
C GLY A 80 14.38 -12.65 -8.40
N THR A 81 13.49 -11.68 -8.64
CA THR A 81 13.77 -10.27 -8.34
C THR A 81 13.48 -9.95 -6.88
N ASP A 82 14.51 -9.52 -6.15
CA ASP A 82 14.35 -9.03 -4.78
C ASP A 82 14.19 -7.49 -4.79
N CYS A 83 12.95 -7.04 -4.68
CA CYS A 83 12.60 -5.62 -4.68
C CYS A 83 13.05 -4.91 -3.40
N PHE A 84 13.39 -5.64 -2.34
CA PHE A 84 13.78 -5.05 -1.06
C PHE A 84 15.30 -4.89 -0.90
N ASN A 85 16.11 -5.43 -1.82
CA ASN A 85 17.56 -5.51 -1.64
C ASN A 85 18.30 -4.19 -1.90
N ALA A 86 17.74 -3.24 -2.66
CA ALA A 86 18.36 -1.92 -2.83
C ALA A 86 17.39 -0.84 -3.34
N GLY A 87 17.59 0.40 -2.84
CA GLY A 87 17.08 1.61 -3.47
C GLY A 87 15.57 1.85 -3.37
N ILE A 88 14.89 1.28 -2.37
CA ILE A 88 13.44 1.48 -2.14
C ILE A 88 13.08 2.97 -2.00
N ASP A 89 14.00 3.75 -1.44
CA ASP A 89 13.93 5.20 -1.26
C ASP A 89 14.24 6.01 -2.53
N ARG A 90 14.42 5.36 -3.68
CA ARG A 90 14.78 6.02 -4.95
C ARG A 90 13.59 6.12 -5.90
N ARG A 91 13.56 7.19 -6.70
CA ARG A 91 12.57 7.45 -7.76
C ARG A 91 12.32 6.27 -8.73
N GLY A 92 13.35 5.50 -9.04
CA GLY A 92 13.26 4.40 -10.00
C GLY A 92 12.75 3.08 -9.42
N TRP A 93 12.46 3.05 -8.12
CA TRP A 93 11.99 1.84 -7.46
C TRP A 93 10.47 1.70 -7.59
N TYR A 94 10.04 0.48 -7.88
CA TYR A 94 8.64 0.08 -7.84
C TYR A 94 8.57 -1.31 -7.22
N PHE A 95 7.47 -1.59 -6.53
CA PHE A 95 7.18 -2.96 -6.13
C PHE A 95 6.83 -3.76 -7.38
N GLN A 96 7.41 -4.95 -7.53
CA GLN A 96 7.11 -5.84 -8.65
C GLN A 96 7.00 -7.28 -8.18
N PHE A 97 6.24 -8.07 -8.94
CA PHE A 97 6.12 -9.51 -8.76
C PHE A 97 5.88 -10.18 -10.10
N ALA A 98 6.59 -11.26 -10.41
CA ALA A 98 6.56 -11.91 -11.72
C ALA A 98 6.87 -10.96 -12.90
N ARG A 99 7.75 -9.97 -12.65
CA ARG A 99 8.09 -8.85 -13.57
C ARG A 99 6.94 -7.91 -13.90
N GLU A 100 5.85 -7.98 -13.16
CA GLU A 100 4.74 -7.03 -13.25
C GLU A 100 4.97 -5.91 -12.23
N PRO A 101 5.10 -4.63 -12.64
CA PRO A 101 5.18 -3.51 -11.72
C PRO A 101 3.80 -3.19 -11.13
N PHE A 102 3.78 -2.84 -9.84
CA PHE A 102 2.56 -2.54 -9.10
C PHE A 102 2.60 -1.16 -8.47
N PHE A 103 1.51 -0.42 -8.64
CA PHE A 103 1.13 0.64 -7.71
C PHE A 103 0.53 0.02 -6.46
N VAL A 104 1.14 0.29 -5.30
CA VAL A 104 0.70 -0.27 -4.01
C VAL A 104 0.06 0.81 -3.17
N THR A 105 -1.16 0.54 -2.71
CA THR A 105 -1.94 1.46 -1.89
C THR A 105 -2.56 0.69 -0.73
N THR A 106 -2.55 1.27 0.47
CA THR A 106 -2.94 0.55 1.68
C THR A 106 -4.01 1.29 2.47
N PHE A 107 -4.79 0.53 3.26
CA PHE A 107 -5.90 1.01 4.08
C PHE A 107 -5.95 0.26 5.41
N ALA A 108 -6.28 0.95 6.50
CA ALA A 108 -6.26 0.39 7.84
C ALA A 108 -7.26 1.10 8.79
N PRO A 109 -7.70 0.44 9.88
CA PRO A 109 -8.64 0.99 10.84
C PRO A 109 -7.99 2.03 11.77
N CYS A 110 -6.66 2.01 11.89
CA CYS A 110 -5.93 3.01 12.66
C CYS A 110 -6.04 4.44 12.09
N TYR A 111 -6.45 4.60 10.83
CA TYR A 111 -6.67 5.91 10.23
C TYR A 111 -8.07 6.45 10.56
N GLY A 112 -8.16 7.73 10.94
CA GLY A 112 -9.43 8.40 11.24
C GLY A 112 -10.30 8.61 10.00
N SER A 113 -11.59 8.92 10.18
CA SER A 113 -12.57 9.03 9.09
C SER A 113 -12.32 10.15 8.08
N SER A 114 -11.54 11.17 8.46
CA SER A 114 -11.04 12.24 7.60
C SER A 114 -9.74 11.88 6.87
N HIS A 115 -9.19 10.68 7.07
CA HIS A 115 -7.94 10.30 6.45
C HIS A 115 -8.16 9.67 5.05
N PRO A 116 -7.31 9.93 4.05
CA PRO A 116 -7.43 9.33 2.71
C PRO A 116 -7.30 7.80 2.70
N ARG A 117 -6.68 7.21 3.73
CA ARG A 117 -6.50 5.75 3.89
C ARG A 117 -7.53 5.08 4.78
N TYR A 118 -8.57 5.81 5.15
CA TYR A 118 -9.67 5.27 5.94
C TYR A 118 -10.48 4.25 5.13
N GLN A 119 -10.77 3.11 5.77
CA GLN A 119 -11.49 1.99 5.14
C GLN A 119 -12.99 1.93 5.49
N TYR A 120 -13.57 3.02 5.99
CA TYR A 120 -15.00 3.11 6.32
C TYR A 120 -15.50 2.04 7.30
N ASN A 121 -14.64 1.60 8.23
CA ASN A 121 -14.94 0.63 9.29
C ASN A 121 -15.61 -0.67 8.81
N GLN A 122 -15.39 -1.08 7.55
CA GLN A 122 -15.95 -2.33 7.03
C GLN A 122 -15.45 -3.55 7.83
N HIS A 123 -14.18 -3.50 8.26
CA HIS A 123 -13.53 -4.53 9.06
C HIS A 123 -12.60 -3.88 10.09
N SER A 124 -13.06 -3.69 11.33
CA SER A 124 -12.30 -2.99 12.38
C SER A 124 -10.99 -3.67 12.79
N GLU A 125 -10.83 -4.94 12.46
CA GLU A 125 -9.66 -5.77 12.78
C GLU A 125 -8.90 -6.21 11.53
N SER A 126 -9.08 -5.53 10.39
CA SER A 126 -8.40 -5.90 9.16
C SER A 126 -7.81 -4.69 8.47
N CYS A 127 -6.69 -4.90 7.80
CA CYS A 127 -6.10 -3.92 6.91
C CYS A 127 -5.91 -4.50 5.52
N PHE A 128 -5.87 -3.64 4.51
CA PHE A 128 -5.85 -4.03 3.11
C PHE A 128 -4.62 -3.45 2.41
N ILE A 129 -3.98 -4.29 1.60
CA ILE A 129 -2.90 -3.93 0.70
C ILE A 129 -3.41 -4.20 -0.72
N LEU A 130 -3.67 -3.13 -1.47
CA LEU A 130 -4.12 -3.20 -2.85
C LEU A 130 -2.92 -3.05 -3.78
N LEU A 131 -2.71 -4.05 -4.62
CA LEU A 131 -1.70 -4.13 -5.68
C LEU A 131 -2.39 -3.88 -7.02
N GLN A 132 -2.10 -2.76 -7.68
CA GLN A 132 -2.67 -2.42 -9.00
C GLN A 132 -1.58 -2.50 -10.06
N PRO A 133 -1.70 -3.36 -11.09
CA PRO A 133 -0.69 -3.46 -12.14
C PRO A 133 -0.64 -2.17 -12.96
N GLU A 134 0.53 -1.81 -13.47
CA GLU A 134 0.70 -0.62 -14.32
C GLU A 134 -0.20 -0.68 -15.57
N GLU A 135 -0.36 -1.86 -16.16
CA GLU A 135 -1.29 -2.16 -17.25
C GLU A 135 -2.73 -1.72 -16.97
N SER A 136 -3.16 -1.71 -15.70
CA SER A 136 -4.46 -1.17 -15.33
C SER A 136 -4.56 0.32 -15.62
N PHE A 137 -3.54 1.09 -15.30
CA PHE A 137 -3.54 2.54 -15.50
C PHE A 137 -3.51 2.88 -17.00
N LEU A 138 -2.79 2.08 -17.80
CA LEU A 138 -2.73 2.23 -19.26
C LEU A 138 -4.10 1.97 -19.92
N ARG A 139 -4.87 0.98 -19.46
CA ARG A 139 -6.22 0.70 -20.00
C ARG A 139 -7.22 1.82 -19.74
N HIS A 140 -7.06 2.57 -18.65
CA HIS A 140 -7.96 3.65 -18.25
C HIS A 140 -7.55 5.03 -18.81
N ASP A 141 -6.54 5.08 -19.68
CA ASP A 141 -6.03 6.29 -20.34
C ASP A 141 -5.87 7.47 -19.36
N LEU A 142 -5.22 7.18 -18.23
CA LEU A 142 -5.09 8.16 -17.16
C LEU A 142 -4.12 9.28 -17.58
N PRO A 143 -4.44 10.55 -17.28
CA PRO A 143 -3.58 11.66 -17.62
C PRO A 143 -2.23 11.52 -16.90
N PRO A 144 -1.14 12.08 -17.46
CA PRO A 144 0.17 12.10 -16.83
C PRO A 144 0.12 12.62 -15.40
N ASP A 145 1.08 12.21 -14.57
CA ASP A 145 1.20 12.83 -13.25
C ASP A 145 1.54 14.31 -13.36
N LYS A 146 1.07 15.08 -12.37
CA LYS A 146 1.28 16.52 -12.30
C LYS A 146 1.53 16.92 -10.84
N PRO A 147 2.39 17.93 -10.61
CA PRO A 147 2.66 18.43 -9.27
C PRO A 147 1.40 19.03 -8.64
N ARG A 148 1.43 19.24 -7.33
CA ARG A 148 0.34 19.84 -6.57
C ARG A 148 -0.08 21.20 -7.11
N SER A 149 0.89 22.09 -7.35
CA SER A 149 0.66 23.42 -7.93
C SER A 149 -0.03 23.42 -9.31
N ALA A 150 0.12 22.34 -10.08
CA ALA A 150 -0.52 22.19 -11.39
C ALA A 150 -1.93 21.55 -11.34
N THR A 151 -2.41 21.15 -10.16
CA THR A 151 -3.75 20.57 -10.00
C THR A 151 -4.81 21.66 -10.05
N ASN A 152 -5.80 21.54 -10.93
CA ASN A 152 -6.93 22.48 -10.96
C ASN A 152 -7.98 22.11 -9.91
N TRP A 153 -7.83 22.66 -8.71
CA TRP A 153 -8.69 22.37 -7.56
C TRP A 153 -10.13 22.88 -7.71
N GLU A 154 -10.28 24.06 -8.32
CA GLU A 154 -11.57 24.75 -8.41
C GLU A 154 -12.37 24.29 -9.64
N GLN A 155 -11.69 24.07 -10.76
CA GLN A 155 -12.31 23.63 -12.01
C GLN A 155 -11.60 22.37 -12.55
N PRO A 156 -11.81 21.19 -11.93
CA PRO A 156 -11.12 19.96 -12.33
C PRO A 156 -11.32 19.61 -13.81
N VAL A 157 -10.24 19.55 -14.57
CA VAL A 157 -10.29 19.33 -16.03
C VAL A 157 -10.21 17.85 -16.41
N ASP A 158 -9.48 17.05 -15.62
CA ASP A 158 -9.26 15.63 -15.86
C ASP A 158 -9.61 14.76 -14.64
N VAL A 159 -9.51 13.44 -14.80
CA VAL A 159 -9.86 12.50 -13.72
C VAL A 159 -8.96 12.63 -12.50
N ARG A 160 -7.69 13.00 -12.68
CA ARG A 160 -6.73 13.18 -11.58
C ARG A 160 -7.11 14.41 -10.76
N ASP A 161 -7.43 15.53 -11.40
CA ASP A 161 -7.93 16.73 -10.73
C ASP A 161 -9.25 16.45 -10.01
N ARG A 162 -10.17 15.72 -10.65
CA ARG A 162 -11.46 15.36 -10.04
C ARG A 162 -11.27 14.55 -8.78
N ILE A 163 -10.41 13.54 -8.80
CA ILE A 163 -10.10 12.72 -7.62
C ILE A 163 -9.48 13.60 -6.53
N ARG A 164 -8.41 14.34 -6.84
CA ARG A 164 -7.70 15.18 -5.88
C ARG A 164 -8.63 16.22 -5.23
N ALA A 165 -9.38 16.98 -6.04
CA ALA A 165 -10.33 17.97 -5.56
C ALA A 165 -11.44 17.32 -4.71
N ASN A 166 -11.93 16.14 -5.09
CA ASN A 166 -12.95 15.44 -4.31
C ASN A 166 -12.44 14.99 -2.92
N PHE A 167 -11.23 14.45 -2.84
CA PHE A 167 -10.60 14.11 -1.56
C PHE A 167 -10.46 15.36 -0.68
N ARG A 168 -9.96 16.49 -1.23
CA ARG A 168 -9.85 17.76 -0.50
C ARG A 168 -11.20 18.29 -0.01
N ARG A 169 -12.24 18.30 -0.86
CA ARG A 169 -13.59 18.75 -0.49
C ARG A 169 -14.20 17.95 0.66
N HIS A 170 -13.82 16.69 0.81
CA HIS A 170 -14.26 15.82 1.90
C HIS A 170 -13.29 15.77 3.09
N GLY A 171 -12.36 16.73 3.19
CA GLY A 171 -11.40 16.81 4.29
C GLY A 171 -10.38 15.66 4.32
N ARG A 172 -10.21 14.95 3.20
CA ARG A 172 -9.33 13.78 3.03
C ARG A 172 -8.20 14.05 2.07
N GLU A 173 -7.75 15.30 2.01
CA GLU A 173 -6.62 15.64 1.17
C GLU A 173 -5.40 14.79 1.53
N TYR A 174 -4.60 14.46 0.53
CA TYR A 174 -3.39 13.66 0.70
C TYR A 174 -2.20 14.38 0.08
N ARG A 175 -1.01 14.06 0.57
CA ARG A 175 0.24 14.61 0.02
C ARG A 175 0.30 14.40 -1.48
N ILE A 176 0.50 15.50 -2.20
CA ILE A 176 0.85 15.52 -3.63
C ILE A 176 2.14 16.35 -3.72
N PRO A 177 3.25 15.79 -4.20
CA PRO A 177 4.50 16.54 -4.28
C PRO A 177 4.44 17.68 -5.30
N GLU A 178 5.34 18.66 -5.16
CA GLU A 178 5.56 19.71 -6.16
C GLU A 178 6.41 19.22 -7.36
N THR A 179 6.66 17.92 -7.44
CA THR A 179 7.38 17.26 -8.52
C THR A 179 6.68 15.97 -8.89
N THR A 180 6.85 15.51 -10.14
CA THR A 180 6.42 14.17 -10.58
C THR A 180 7.51 13.12 -10.38
N SER A 181 8.65 13.53 -9.83
CA SER A 181 9.82 12.69 -9.58
C SER A 181 10.02 12.51 -8.09
N TYR A 182 9.48 11.44 -7.53
CA TYR A 182 9.54 11.11 -6.11
C TYR A 182 9.67 9.59 -5.90
N PRO A 183 10.15 9.12 -4.74
CA PRO A 183 10.16 7.70 -4.40
C PRO A 183 8.72 7.17 -4.25
N PRO A 184 8.29 6.15 -5.01
CA PRO A 184 6.94 5.60 -4.88
C PRO A 184 6.67 4.95 -3.52
N ALA A 185 7.71 4.42 -2.86
CA ALA A 185 7.61 3.80 -1.55
C ALA A 185 7.01 4.72 -0.47
N ASP A 186 7.28 6.02 -0.56
CA ASP A 186 6.77 7.03 0.38
C ASP A 186 5.24 7.13 0.43
N PHE A 187 4.53 6.54 -0.54
CA PHE A 187 3.08 6.62 -0.68
C PHE A 187 2.36 5.30 -0.37
N ILE A 188 3.11 4.24 -0.03
CA ILE A 188 2.54 2.93 0.27
C ILE A 188 1.84 2.95 1.63
N VAL A 189 2.52 3.45 2.66
CA VAL A 189 1.98 3.67 4.02
C VAL A 189 1.93 5.17 4.26
N ALA A 190 0.74 5.71 4.47
CA ALA A 190 0.58 7.13 4.76
C ALA A 190 0.85 7.42 6.25
N PRO A 191 1.42 8.59 6.60
CA PRO A 191 1.49 9.00 8.00
C PRO A 191 0.10 9.35 8.57
N MET A 192 -0.01 9.62 9.88
CA MET A 192 -1.31 9.94 10.51
C MET A 192 -1.85 11.30 10.05
N ASP A 193 -0.98 12.30 9.92
CA ASP A 193 -1.28 13.53 9.17
C ASP A 193 -0.70 13.43 7.76
N ALA A 194 -1.56 13.04 6.81
CA ALA A 194 -1.18 12.85 5.41
C ALA A 194 -0.64 14.12 4.70
N LEU A 195 -0.74 15.31 5.29
CA LEU A 195 -0.29 16.56 4.67
C LEU A 195 1.00 17.09 5.28
N HIS A 196 1.18 16.93 6.59
CA HIS A 196 2.24 17.61 7.34
C HIS A 196 3.32 16.67 7.88
N ASP A 197 2.99 15.40 8.13
CA ASP A 197 3.96 14.44 8.65
C ASP A 197 4.94 13.96 7.56
N SER A 198 6.15 13.61 7.98
CA SER A 198 7.13 12.95 7.13
C SER A 198 6.61 11.59 6.62
N PRO A 199 7.02 11.14 5.41
CA PRO A 199 6.68 9.81 4.91
C PRO A 199 7.07 8.68 5.86
N VAL A 200 6.22 7.67 5.94
CA VAL A 200 6.50 6.48 6.76
C VAL A 200 7.44 5.58 5.99
N GLN A 201 8.68 5.45 6.48
CA GLN A 201 9.69 4.58 5.90
C GLN A 201 9.47 3.11 6.29
N PHE A 202 8.33 2.55 5.87
CA PHE A 202 7.89 1.20 6.27
C PHE A 202 8.90 0.10 5.92
N TRP A 203 9.79 0.34 4.94
CA TRP A 203 10.80 -0.62 4.51
C TRP A 203 12.00 -0.71 5.45
N GLU A 204 12.27 0.34 6.22
CA GLU A 204 13.38 0.34 7.18
C GLU A 204 13.16 -0.73 8.24
N ARG A 205 14.26 -1.36 8.67
CA ARG A 205 14.20 -2.23 9.84
C ARG A 205 13.87 -1.35 11.04
N ILE A 206 12.66 -1.48 11.58
CA ILE A 206 12.31 -0.89 12.87
C ILE A 206 13.29 -1.45 13.90
N ARG A 207 14.29 -0.66 14.28
CA ARG A 207 15.09 -0.93 15.47
C ARG A 207 14.15 -0.71 16.64
N ALA A 208 14.05 -1.68 17.55
CA ALA A 208 13.12 -1.71 18.69
C ALA A 208 13.32 -0.59 19.74
N VAL A 209 13.83 0.59 19.37
CA VAL A 209 14.29 1.63 20.30
C VAL A 209 13.34 2.84 20.38
N VAL A 210 12.36 3.00 19.49
CA VAL A 210 11.51 4.23 19.47
C VAL A 210 10.05 3.98 19.88
N LEU A 211 9.81 3.06 20.83
CA LEU A 211 8.51 3.00 21.53
C LEU A 211 8.50 3.76 22.88
N LEU A 212 9.63 4.36 23.29
CA LEU A 212 9.76 5.04 24.58
C LEU A 212 9.78 6.58 24.51
N GLN A 213 9.73 7.20 23.34
CA GLN A 213 9.84 8.67 23.24
C GLN A 213 8.53 9.43 22.96
N GLN A 214 7.40 8.76 22.71
CA GLN A 214 6.11 9.44 22.52
C GLN A 214 5.16 9.38 23.73
N HIS A 215 5.55 8.72 24.83
CA HIS A 215 4.78 8.70 26.09
C HIS A 215 5.35 9.62 27.20
N ARG A 216 6.23 10.58 26.85
CA ARG A 216 6.69 11.62 27.79
C ARG A 216 6.38 13.01 27.27
N ALA A 217 5.10 13.35 27.20
CA ALA A 217 4.65 14.73 27.13
C ALA A 217 3.18 14.85 27.55
N TRP A 218 2.85 14.48 28.79
CA TRP A 218 1.79 15.08 29.62
C TRP A 218 2.15 14.85 31.09
#